data_AF-A0A437APN6-F1
#
_entry.id   AF-A0A437APN6-F1
#
_cell.length_a   1.000
_cell.length_b   1.000
_cell.length_c   1.000
_cell.angle_alpha   90.00
_cell.angle_beta   90.00
_cell.angle_gamma   90.00
#
_symmetry.space_group_name_H-M   'P 1'
#
loop_
_entity.id
_entity.type
_entity.pdbx_description
1 polymer ?
#
loop_
_entity_poly.entity_id
_entity_poly.type
_entity_poly.pdbx_seq_one_letter_code
_entity_poly.pdbx_strand_id
1 'polypeptide(L)'
;MIALYKILAIIGSFNIGFGLISLFIKEKCYLSETLIATIVGILIGKHVFNLVDLKNEISNNFMYEFSRMVITLQVVAVGAHVPKEYFKRAFKSIFVLLGPLMLISWVVSSLIIKFVSGFSYTLSFLAGACVTPTDPVLASGILKGKFANRYIPVHLRKLLAFESGANDGLGLPLLAIAIYNLVFKDNSTEIYSNWIYTTWLYEIGLSIVLGVGIGMGCKILLCQSKKHHLIDKDSYLAYILALSFFVSGVTAMMKIDDIFACFISGIAFAWCKEEILEEVKESQVMEILDMICSLSFFIFFGNVFSWSSFSIKNVAIAIFILLFRRLPFVVLFKKFIPQLYNDKEVFFAGWYGPIGVGAIFLAEHAKHELAHSKAGLIILDNEVVDLIHIIVLFSVILHGITAPVVHFHLRRSTKKDPKELYELSEYSETEGNTHKKQGKENNSDDDI
;
A
#
# COMPACT_ATOMS: atom_id res chain seq x y z
N MET A 1 -10.12 28.48 9.25
CA MET A 1 -9.19 29.08 8.27
C MET A 1 -7.73 29.07 8.74
N ILE A 2 -7.39 29.60 9.92
CA ILE A 2 -5.98 29.69 10.38
C ILE A 2 -5.29 28.31 10.51
N ALA A 3 -6.00 27.28 10.99
CA ALA A 3 -5.51 25.92 11.10
C ALA A 3 -4.99 25.34 9.77
N LEU A 4 -5.79 25.48 8.70
CA LEU A 4 -5.44 25.02 7.35
C LEU A 4 -4.16 25.69 6.84
N TYR A 5 -4.01 27.00 7.05
CA TYR A 5 -2.81 27.71 6.63
C TYR A 5 -1.57 27.29 7.42
N LYS A 6 -1.70 27.01 8.73
CA LYS A 6 -0.61 26.45 9.54
C LYS A 6 -0.17 25.08 9.01
N ILE A 7 -1.11 24.21 8.68
CA ILE A 7 -0.85 22.88 8.10
C ILE A 7 -0.09 23.00 6.79
N LEU A 8 -0.59 23.83 5.87
CA LEU A 8 0.05 24.05 4.58
C LEU A 8 1.47 24.61 4.74
N ALA A 9 1.66 25.57 5.67
CA ALA A 9 2.98 26.11 5.97
C ALA A 9 3.93 25.04 6.53
N ILE A 10 3.46 24.15 7.41
CA ILE A 10 4.26 23.07 7.99
C ILE A 10 4.61 22.01 6.95
N ILE A 11 3.62 21.52 6.21
CA ILE A 11 3.81 20.54 5.15
C ILE A 11 4.76 21.11 4.08
N GLY A 12 4.55 22.36 3.66
CA GLY A 12 5.41 23.03 2.70
C GLY A 12 6.84 23.19 3.22
N SER A 13 7.01 23.71 4.44
CA SER A 13 8.33 23.89 5.07
C SER A 13 9.07 22.58 5.25
N PHE A 14 8.37 21.52 5.66
CA PHE A 14 8.94 20.18 5.77
C PHE A 14 9.38 19.66 4.40
N ASN A 15 8.51 19.70 3.38
CA ASN A 15 8.87 19.20 2.05
C ASN A 15 10.05 19.98 1.45
N ILE A 16 10.12 21.29 1.65
CA ILE A 16 11.26 22.12 1.23
C ILE A 16 12.53 21.69 1.98
N GLY A 17 12.49 21.65 3.32
CA GLY A 17 13.65 21.29 4.13
C GLY A 17 14.12 19.84 3.91
N PHE A 18 13.18 18.91 3.82
CA PHE A 18 13.44 17.51 3.50
C PHE A 18 14.03 17.38 2.10
N GLY A 19 13.49 18.10 1.11
CA GLY A 19 14.04 18.12 -0.25
C GLY A 19 15.51 18.50 -0.30
N LEU A 20 15.92 19.52 0.47
CA LEU A 20 17.31 19.99 0.56
C LEU A 20 18.29 18.96 1.14
N ILE A 21 17.83 18.07 2.03
CA ILE A 21 18.67 17.07 2.74
C ILE A 21 18.37 15.64 2.24
N SER A 22 17.44 15.50 1.29
CA SER A 22 16.91 14.21 0.84
C SER A 22 17.99 13.26 0.35
N LEU A 23 19.02 13.75 -0.35
CA LEU A 23 20.12 12.93 -0.84
C LEU A 23 20.92 12.31 0.31
N PHE A 24 21.19 13.07 1.37
CA PHE A 24 21.90 12.55 2.55
C PHE A 24 21.04 11.50 3.27
N ILE A 25 19.76 11.79 3.46
CA ILE A 25 18.83 10.91 4.17
C ILE A 25 18.60 9.61 3.40
N LYS A 26 18.22 9.69 2.12
CA LYS A 26 17.86 8.54 1.28
C LYS A 26 19.08 7.72 0.91
N GLU A 27 20.19 8.36 0.53
CA GLU A 27 21.32 7.64 -0.06
C GLU A 27 22.41 7.28 0.94
N LYS A 28 22.61 8.06 2.01
CA LYS A 28 23.61 7.73 3.04
C LYS A 28 23.01 7.05 4.25
N CYS A 29 21.87 7.55 4.74
CA CYS A 29 21.21 6.99 5.92
C CYS A 29 20.23 5.87 5.60
N TYR A 30 19.79 5.71 4.34
CA TYR A 30 18.79 4.71 3.91
C TYR A 30 17.49 4.74 4.72
N LEU A 31 17.16 5.85 5.39
CA LEU A 31 15.96 5.96 6.22
C LEU A 31 14.72 6.19 5.37
N SER A 32 13.60 5.59 5.79
CA SER A 32 12.30 5.85 5.15
C SER A 32 11.87 7.31 5.37
N GLU A 33 11.39 7.92 4.31
CA GLU A 33 10.88 9.30 4.31
C GLU A 33 9.64 9.42 5.20
N THR A 34 8.80 8.37 5.18
CA THR A 34 7.59 8.27 6.02
C THR A 34 7.92 8.25 7.51
N LEU A 35 9.02 7.59 7.91
CA LEU A 35 9.47 7.57 9.31
C LEU A 35 9.84 8.97 9.77
N ILE A 36 10.56 9.73 8.94
CA ILE A 36 10.97 11.10 9.26
C ILE A 36 9.75 12.02 9.30
N ALA A 37 8.84 11.89 8.34
CA ALA A 37 7.57 12.62 8.33
C ALA A 37 6.75 12.37 9.60
N THR A 38 6.62 11.11 10.04
CA THR A 38 5.93 10.77 11.29
C THR A 38 6.60 11.37 12.52
N ILE A 39 7.94 11.30 12.62
CA ILE A 39 8.69 11.91 13.72
C ILE A 39 8.46 13.41 13.76
N VAL A 40 8.53 14.09 12.61
CA VAL A 40 8.28 15.54 12.54
C VAL A 40 6.83 15.87 12.93
N GLY A 41 5.85 15.08 12.48
CA GLY A 41 4.46 15.21 12.90
C GLY A 41 4.28 15.13 14.42
N ILE A 42 4.93 14.15 15.05
CA ILE A 42 4.95 13.96 16.51
C ILE A 42 5.57 15.16 17.22
N LEU A 43 6.73 15.63 16.74
CA LEU A 43 7.45 16.76 17.35
C LEU A 43 6.62 18.05 17.31
N ILE A 44 5.96 18.33 16.18
CA ILE A 44 5.15 19.54 16.00
C ILE A 44 3.82 19.45 16.78
N GLY A 45 3.37 18.24 17.10
CA GLY A 45 2.14 17.96 17.82
C GLY A 45 2.07 18.53 19.24
N LYS A 46 0.85 18.50 19.78
CA LYS A 46 0.49 19.01 21.11
C LYS A 46 1.43 18.56 22.23
N HIS A 47 1.88 17.31 22.16
CA HIS A 47 2.60 16.66 23.25
C HIS A 47 4.08 17.05 23.36
N VAL A 48 4.69 17.61 22.29
CA VAL A 48 6.12 17.93 22.28
C VAL A 48 6.35 19.44 22.17
N PHE A 49 6.20 20.03 20.97
CA PHE A 49 6.38 21.49 20.80
C PHE A 49 5.08 22.28 20.85
N ASN A 50 3.92 21.61 20.83
CA ASN A 50 2.58 22.21 20.87
C ASN A 50 2.39 23.37 19.86
N LEU A 51 2.96 23.21 18.67
CA LEU A 51 2.88 24.22 17.62
C LEU A 51 1.51 24.19 16.94
N VAL A 52 0.97 22.98 16.72
CA VAL A 52 -0.34 22.75 16.12
C VAL A 52 -1.04 21.53 16.72
N ASP A 53 -2.32 21.68 17.06
CA ASP A 53 -3.21 20.62 17.55
C ASP A 53 -4.22 20.25 16.46
N LEU A 54 -3.78 19.43 15.49
CA LEU A 54 -4.60 19.10 14.31
C LEU A 54 -5.83 18.27 14.66
N LYS A 55 -5.78 17.52 15.76
CA LYS A 55 -6.90 16.70 16.24
C LYS A 55 -8.12 17.54 16.61
N ASN A 56 -7.90 18.72 17.18
CA ASN A 56 -8.99 19.62 17.60
C ASN A 56 -9.32 20.69 16.55
N GLU A 57 -8.37 21.03 15.69
CA GLU A 57 -8.54 22.09 14.68
C GLU A 57 -9.20 21.61 13.38
N ILE A 58 -9.22 20.31 13.09
CA ILE A 58 -9.78 19.74 11.86
C ILE A 58 -11.00 18.86 12.14
N SER A 59 -11.90 18.75 11.15
CA SER A 59 -13.00 17.78 11.14
C SER A 59 -12.53 16.36 11.44
N ASN A 60 -13.32 15.64 12.24
CA ASN A 60 -13.10 14.22 12.56
C ASN A 60 -13.02 13.33 11.31
N ASN A 61 -13.67 13.73 10.20
CA ASN A 61 -13.67 12.96 8.95
C ASN A 61 -12.43 13.19 8.08
N PHE A 62 -11.58 14.16 8.41
CA PHE A 62 -10.45 14.50 7.55
C PHE A 62 -9.43 13.37 7.43
N MET A 63 -9.18 12.61 8.50
CA MET A 63 -8.30 11.42 8.43
C MET A 63 -8.84 10.39 7.44
N TYR A 64 -10.16 10.16 7.47
CA TYR A 64 -10.85 9.24 6.58
C TYR A 64 -10.75 9.67 5.11
N GLU A 65 -11.09 10.93 4.82
CA GLU A 65 -11.05 11.47 3.45
C GLU A 65 -9.62 11.57 2.92
N PHE A 66 -8.66 11.98 3.75
CA PHE A 66 -7.27 12.13 3.36
C PHE A 66 -6.59 10.77 3.11
N SER A 67 -6.81 9.78 3.98
CA SER A 67 -6.29 8.42 3.75
C SER A 67 -6.87 7.80 2.47
N ARG A 68 -8.18 7.98 2.22
CA ARG A 68 -8.84 7.53 0.97
C ARG A 68 -8.18 8.14 -0.27
N MET A 69 -7.94 9.45 -0.25
CA MET A 69 -7.28 10.16 -1.36
C MET A 69 -5.86 9.62 -1.61
N VAL A 70 -5.08 9.41 -0.55
CA VAL A 70 -3.69 8.91 -0.66
C VAL A 70 -3.67 7.50 -1.26
N ILE A 71 -4.50 6.59 -0.74
CA ILE A 71 -4.53 5.19 -1.20
C ILE A 71 -5.01 5.10 -2.65
N THR A 72 -6.10 5.80 -3.01
CA THR A 72 -6.64 5.76 -4.38
C THR A 72 -5.60 6.18 -5.42
N LEU A 73 -4.83 7.25 -5.15
CA LEU A 73 -3.72 7.68 -5.99
C LEU A 73 -2.64 6.60 -6.14
N GLN A 74 -2.29 5.95 -5.04
CA GLN A 74 -1.23 4.95 -4.99
C GLN A 74 -1.59 3.67 -5.71
N VAL A 75 -2.79 3.14 -5.49
CA VAL A 75 -3.20 1.88 -6.10
C VAL A 75 -3.37 2.03 -7.61
N VAL A 76 -3.79 3.21 -8.12
CA VAL A 76 -3.78 3.51 -9.55
C VAL A 76 -2.34 3.53 -10.07
N ALA A 77 -1.43 4.21 -9.38
CA ALA A 77 -0.03 4.27 -9.77
C ALA A 77 0.59 2.87 -9.81
N VAL A 78 0.37 2.03 -8.79
CA VAL A 78 0.84 0.64 -8.77
C VAL A 78 0.23 -0.14 -9.95
N GLY A 79 -1.07 -0.04 -10.18
CA GLY A 79 -1.75 -0.72 -11.29
C GLY A 79 -1.19 -0.32 -12.66
N ALA A 80 -0.94 0.98 -12.86
CA ALA A 80 -0.42 1.55 -14.10
C ALA A 80 1.00 1.05 -14.45
N HIS A 81 1.82 0.69 -13.45
CA HIS A 81 3.20 0.25 -13.64
C HIS A 81 3.33 -1.27 -13.92
N VAL A 82 2.25 -2.05 -13.78
CA VAL A 82 2.30 -3.51 -13.91
C VAL A 82 2.12 -3.91 -15.37
N PRO A 83 3.13 -4.54 -16.01
CA PRO A 83 3.01 -4.93 -17.41
C PRO A 83 2.07 -6.12 -17.57
N LYS A 84 1.29 -6.12 -18.67
CA LYS A 84 0.27 -7.14 -18.99
C LYS A 84 0.78 -8.59 -18.88
N GLU A 85 2.00 -8.85 -19.33
CA GLU A 85 2.59 -10.19 -19.33
C GLU A 85 3.07 -10.65 -17.94
N TYR A 86 3.27 -9.71 -17.01
CA TYR A 86 3.72 -10.05 -15.66
C TYR A 86 2.61 -10.74 -14.87
N PHE A 87 1.36 -10.28 -14.98
CA PHE A 87 0.22 -10.89 -14.29
C PHE A 87 0.08 -12.38 -14.62
N LYS A 88 0.18 -12.75 -15.91
CA LYS A 88 0.10 -14.17 -16.34
C LYS A 88 1.20 -15.03 -15.73
N ARG A 89 2.43 -14.51 -15.66
CA ARG A 89 3.60 -15.24 -15.12
C ARG A 89 3.58 -15.34 -13.60
N ALA A 90 3.08 -14.31 -12.92
CA ALA A 90 3.04 -14.23 -11.46
C ALA A 90 1.72 -14.70 -10.84
N PHE A 91 0.70 -15.04 -11.65
CA PHE A 91 -0.67 -15.35 -11.21
C PHE A 91 -0.72 -16.31 -10.02
N LYS A 92 -0.01 -17.44 -10.09
CA LYS A 92 0.02 -18.43 -9.00
C LYS A 92 0.59 -17.84 -7.69
N SER A 93 1.63 -17.01 -7.78
CA SER A 93 2.24 -16.36 -6.60
C SER A 93 1.30 -15.30 -6.01
N ILE A 94 0.69 -14.47 -6.87
CA ILE A 94 -0.29 -13.46 -6.49
C ILE A 94 -1.50 -14.12 -5.82
N PHE A 95 -2.04 -15.20 -6.39
CA PHE A 95 -3.16 -15.93 -5.82
C PHE A 95 -2.86 -16.49 -4.43
N VAL A 96 -1.66 -17.04 -4.22
CA VAL A 96 -1.27 -17.58 -2.91
C VAL A 96 -1.08 -16.46 -1.87
N LEU A 97 -0.53 -15.31 -2.27
CA LEU A 97 -0.37 -14.15 -1.40
C LEU A 97 -1.73 -13.53 -1.01
N LEU A 98 -2.58 -13.24 -2.01
CA LEU A 98 -3.86 -12.55 -1.82
C LEU A 98 -4.99 -13.46 -1.30
N GLY A 99 -4.88 -14.77 -1.51
CA GLY A 99 -5.88 -15.75 -1.05
C GLY A 99 -5.52 -16.31 0.32
N PRO A 100 -4.89 -17.50 0.38
CA PRO A 100 -4.65 -18.20 1.64
C PRO A 100 -3.77 -17.42 2.61
N LEU A 101 -2.70 -16.76 2.15
CA LEU A 101 -1.81 -16.04 3.07
C LEU A 101 -2.44 -14.78 3.66
N MET A 102 -3.24 -14.05 2.89
CA MET A 102 -4.03 -12.93 3.40
C MET A 102 -5.04 -13.38 4.47
N LEU A 103 -5.76 -14.48 4.22
CA LEU A 103 -6.71 -15.04 5.20
C LEU A 103 -6.02 -15.54 6.49
N ILE A 104 -4.88 -16.20 6.35
CA ILE A 104 -4.08 -16.63 7.51
C ILE A 104 -3.58 -15.41 8.29
N SER A 105 -3.08 -14.40 7.59
CA SER A 105 -2.63 -13.14 8.18
C SER A 105 -3.75 -12.46 8.98
N TRP A 106 -4.97 -12.48 8.44
CA TRP A 106 -6.16 -11.96 9.11
C TRP A 106 -6.45 -12.71 10.40
N VAL A 107 -6.61 -14.04 10.33
CA VAL A 107 -6.91 -14.87 11.49
C VAL A 107 -5.83 -14.73 12.57
N VAL A 108 -4.55 -14.77 12.20
CA VAL A 108 -3.44 -14.66 13.15
C VAL A 108 -3.43 -13.29 13.82
N SER A 109 -3.62 -12.20 13.06
CA SER A 109 -3.71 -10.85 13.62
C SER A 109 -4.87 -10.73 14.60
N SER A 110 -6.04 -11.25 14.22
CA SER A 110 -7.24 -11.23 15.06
C SER A 110 -7.06 -12.03 16.34
N LEU A 111 -6.43 -13.20 16.28
CA LEU A 111 -6.17 -14.01 17.47
C LEU A 111 -5.15 -13.35 18.40
N ILE A 112 -4.08 -12.77 17.87
CA ILE A 112 -3.10 -12.01 18.68
C ILE A 112 -3.82 -10.86 19.41
N ILE A 113 -4.64 -10.09 18.71
CA ILE A 113 -5.42 -9.00 19.30
C ILE A 113 -6.35 -9.56 20.38
N LYS A 114 -7.11 -10.62 20.07
CA LYS A 114 -8.07 -11.24 21.01
C LYS A 114 -7.42 -11.67 22.31
N PHE A 115 -6.32 -12.43 22.24
CA PHE A 115 -5.70 -13.03 23.41
C PHE A 115 -4.91 -12.01 24.24
N VAL A 116 -4.35 -10.97 23.63
CA VAL A 116 -3.53 -9.99 24.34
C VAL A 116 -4.36 -8.79 24.81
N SER A 117 -5.27 -8.24 23.99
CA SER A 117 -6.04 -7.05 24.36
C SER A 117 -7.25 -7.37 25.24
N GLY A 118 -7.84 -8.56 25.08
CA GLY A 118 -9.06 -8.99 25.75
C GLY A 118 -10.37 -8.62 25.01
N PHE A 119 -10.28 -7.99 23.83
CA PHE A 119 -11.45 -7.58 23.05
C PHE A 119 -12.40 -8.74 22.71
N SER A 120 -13.65 -8.45 22.36
CA SER A 120 -14.57 -9.47 21.84
C SER A 120 -14.01 -10.06 20.54
N TYR A 121 -14.39 -11.31 20.20
CA TYR A 121 -13.94 -11.92 18.95
C TYR A 121 -14.24 -11.01 17.75
N THR A 122 -15.45 -10.46 17.67
CA THR A 122 -15.85 -9.61 16.56
C THR A 122 -15.00 -8.34 16.43
N LEU A 123 -14.70 -7.66 17.54
CA LEU A 123 -13.81 -6.48 17.51
C LEU A 123 -12.37 -6.86 17.13
N SER A 124 -11.88 -8.03 17.57
CA SER A 124 -10.57 -8.53 17.17
C SER A 124 -10.50 -8.94 15.69
N PHE A 125 -11.58 -9.49 15.13
CA PHE A 125 -11.70 -9.80 13.71
C PHE A 125 -11.77 -8.53 12.86
N LEU A 126 -12.48 -7.49 13.34
CA LEU A 126 -12.49 -6.17 12.71
C LEU A 126 -11.11 -5.52 12.73
N ALA A 127 -10.47 -5.44 13.90
CA ALA A 127 -9.14 -4.85 14.04
C ALA A 127 -8.08 -5.61 13.22
N GLY A 128 -8.17 -6.94 13.22
CA GLY A 128 -7.34 -7.80 12.39
C GLY A 128 -7.54 -7.54 10.90
N ALA A 129 -8.78 -7.31 10.44
CA ALA A 129 -9.07 -7.00 9.05
C ALA A 129 -8.40 -5.69 8.63
N CYS A 130 -8.48 -4.65 9.48
CA CYS A 130 -7.83 -3.36 9.19
C CYS A 130 -6.32 -3.50 9.02
N VAL A 131 -5.65 -4.32 9.84
CA VAL A 131 -4.19 -4.44 9.76
C VAL A 131 -3.72 -5.43 8.69
N THR A 132 -4.58 -6.29 8.16
CA THR A 132 -4.19 -7.36 7.23
C THR A 132 -3.58 -6.85 5.93
N PRO A 133 -4.16 -5.85 5.23
CA PRO A 133 -3.57 -5.29 4.03
C PRO A 133 -2.17 -4.72 4.25
N THR A 134 -1.34 -4.90 3.24
CA THR A 134 0.02 -4.37 3.20
C THR A 134 0.03 -3.07 2.42
N ASP A 135 0.70 -2.06 2.97
CA ASP A 135 0.60 -0.69 2.51
C ASP A 135 1.58 -0.36 1.37
N PRO A 136 1.09 0.12 0.21
CA PRO A 136 1.93 0.44 -0.93
C PRO A 136 2.85 1.64 -0.68
N VAL A 137 2.52 2.53 0.26
CA VAL A 137 3.29 3.74 0.58
C VAL A 137 4.60 3.39 1.26
N LEU A 138 4.48 2.62 2.33
CA LEU A 138 5.60 2.12 3.08
C LEU A 138 6.37 1.09 2.25
N ALA A 139 5.68 0.36 1.38
CA ALA A 139 6.31 -0.55 0.42
C ALA A 139 7.18 0.21 -0.61
N SER A 140 6.69 1.32 -1.16
CA SER A 140 7.43 2.06 -2.20
C SER A 140 8.71 2.70 -1.64
N GLY A 141 8.71 3.11 -0.37
CA GLY A 141 9.86 3.73 0.28
C GLY A 141 11.13 2.87 0.37
N ILE A 142 11.03 1.53 0.37
CA ILE A 142 12.21 0.63 0.40
C ILE A 142 12.33 -0.21 -0.88
N LEU A 143 11.25 -0.38 -1.65
CA LEU A 143 11.29 -1.04 -2.96
C LEU A 143 11.79 -0.13 -4.09
N LYS A 144 11.96 1.17 -3.83
CA LYS A 144 12.55 2.14 -4.77
C LYS A 144 13.89 2.71 -4.25
N GLY A 145 14.65 3.34 -5.14
CA GLY A 145 15.92 4.00 -4.82
C GLY A 145 17.15 3.08 -4.79
N LYS A 146 18.29 3.64 -4.36
CA LYS A 146 19.61 2.98 -4.41
C LYS A 146 19.68 1.68 -3.60
N PHE A 147 19.03 1.62 -2.45
CA PHE A 147 18.99 0.38 -1.65
C PHE A 147 18.28 -0.74 -2.42
N ALA A 148 17.09 -0.45 -2.94
CA ALA A 148 16.29 -1.43 -3.66
C ALA A 148 17.01 -1.94 -4.92
N ASN A 149 17.59 -1.02 -5.70
CA ASN A 149 18.35 -1.37 -6.91
C ASN A 149 19.57 -2.25 -6.59
N ARG A 150 20.16 -2.11 -5.40
CA ARG A 150 21.36 -2.85 -4.99
C ARG A 150 21.07 -4.21 -4.36
N TYR A 151 19.97 -4.34 -3.62
CA TYR A 151 19.74 -5.51 -2.76
C TYR A 151 18.47 -6.31 -3.10
N ILE A 152 17.55 -5.76 -3.93
CA ILE A 152 16.24 -6.37 -4.16
C ILE A 152 16.02 -6.60 -5.67
N PRO A 153 15.89 -7.88 -6.10
CA PRO A 153 15.60 -8.21 -7.49
C PRO A 153 14.33 -7.53 -8.02
N VAL A 154 14.33 -7.16 -9.30
CA VAL A 154 13.21 -6.46 -9.95
C VAL A 154 11.90 -7.26 -9.89
N HIS A 155 11.96 -8.59 -10.03
CA HIS A 155 10.76 -9.44 -10.00
C HIS A 155 10.09 -9.41 -8.63
N LEU A 156 10.87 -9.40 -7.55
CA LEU A 156 10.37 -9.35 -6.18
C LEU A 156 9.74 -7.99 -5.87
N ARG A 157 10.36 -6.90 -6.34
CA ARG A 157 9.79 -5.55 -6.21
C ARG A 157 8.42 -5.44 -6.89
N LYS A 158 8.30 -5.97 -8.11
CA LYS A 158 7.02 -6.00 -8.85
C LYS A 158 5.97 -6.87 -8.15
N LEU A 159 6.37 -8.00 -7.56
CA LEU A 159 5.46 -8.90 -6.86
C LEU A 159 4.87 -8.23 -5.63
N LEU A 160 5.72 -7.66 -4.78
CA LEU A 160 5.32 -7.02 -3.53
C LEU A 160 4.54 -5.72 -3.78
N ALA A 161 4.92 -4.93 -4.79
CA ALA A 161 4.15 -3.76 -5.18
C ALA A 161 2.74 -4.15 -5.65
N PHE A 162 2.62 -5.14 -6.56
CA PHE A 162 1.32 -5.63 -7.02
C PHE A 162 0.46 -6.14 -5.87
N GLU A 163 1.05 -6.95 -4.98
CA GLU A 163 0.38 -7.48 -3.81
C GLU A 163 -0.16 -6.35 -2.92
N SER A 164 0.65 -5.33 -2.61
CA SER A 164 0.20 -4.19 -1.79
C SER A 164 -0.96 -3.42 -2.41
N GLY A 165 -0.92 -3.17 -3.74
CA GLY A 165 -2.02 -2.48 -4.41
C GLY A 165 -3.31 -3.29 -4.46
N ALA A 166 -3.22 -4.61 -4.63
CA ALA A 166 -4.39 -5.49 -4.65
C ALA A 166 -4.96 -5.73 -3.24
N ASN A 167 -4.10 -5.83 -2.22
CA ASN A 167 -4.48 -6.07 -0.83
C ASN A 167 -5.36 -4.94 -0.27
N ASP A 168 -5.07 -3.69 -0.60
CA ASP A 168 -5.84 -2.55 -0.06
C ASP A 168 -7.31 -2.57 -0.50
N GLY A 169 -7.60 -3.02 -1.73
CA GLY A 169 -8.98 -3.25 -2.17
C GLY A 169 -9.58 -4.54 -1.62
N LEU A 170 -8.81 -5.64 -1.63
CA LEU A 170 -9.30 -6.94 -1.13
C LEU A 170 -9.41 -7.03 0.40
N GLY A 171 -9.03 -5.99 1.13
CA GLY A 171 -9.25 -5.88 2.58
C GLY A 171 -10.73 -5.71 2.95
N LEU A 172 -11.53 -5.12 2.05
CA LEU A 172 -12.92 -4.79 2.32
C LEU A 172 -13.80 -6.01 2.67
N PRO A 173 -13.74 -7.17 1.98
CA PRO A 173 -14.43 -8.40 2.38
C PRO A 173 -14.20 -8.84 3.82
N LEU A 174 -12.96 -8.74 4.29
CA LEU A 174 -12.57 -9.17 5.62
C LEU A 174 -13.09 -8.19 6.68
N LEU A 175 -13.13 -6.91 6.32
CA LEU A 175 -13.70 -5.88 7.18
C LEU A 175 -15.23 -5.98 7.23
N ALA A 176 -15.87 -6.11 6.07
CA ALA A 176 -17.31 -6.15 5.91
C ALA A 176 -17.94 -7.31 6.69
N ILE A 177 -17.35 -8.52 6.63
CA ILE A 177 -17.86 -9.66 7.41
C ILE A 177 -17.81 -9.38 8.92
N ALA A 178 -16.77 -8.68 9.40
CA ALA A 178 -16.65 -8.30 10.81
C ALA A 178 -17.67 -7.21 11.20
N ILE A 179 -17.89 -6.21 10.33
CA ILE A 179 -18.92 -5.17 10.52
C ILE A 179 -20.31 -5.81 10.55
N TYR A 180 -20.64 -6.68 9.59
CA TYR A 180 -21.94 -7.34 9.54
C TYR A 180 -22.16 -8.23 10.76
N ASN A 181 -21.12 -8.89 11.27
CA ASN A 181 -21.22 -9.64 12.52
C ASN A 181 -21.52 -8.72 13.73
N LEU A 182 -21.00 -7.49 13.78
CA LEU A 182 -21.37 -6.51 14.82
C LEU A 182 -22.81 -6.02 14.67
N VAL A 183 -23.23 -5.73 13.44
CA VAL A 183 -24.54 -5.11 13.15
C VAL A 183 -25.68 -6.10 13.32
N PHE A 184 -25.55 -7.30 12.75
CA PHE A 184 -26.63 -8.30 12.68
C PHE A 184 -26.55 -9.38 13.77
N LYS A 185 -25.41 -9.46 14.49
CA LYS A 185 -25.17 -10.39 15.61
C LYS A 185 -25.59 -11.84 15.31
N ASP A 186 -26.78 -12.23 15.77
CA ASP A 186 -27.28 -13.62 15.72
C ASP A 186 -27.94 -13.99 14.39
N ASN A 187 -28.20 -13.02 13.51
CA ASN A 187 -28.82 -13.29 12.20
C ASN A 187 -27.76 -13.69 11.15
N SER A 188 -27.30 -14.93 11.25
CA SER A 188 -26.31 -15.49 10.31
C SER A 188 -26.73 -15.38 8.84
N THR A 189 -28.02 -15.54 8.53
CA THR A 189 -28.54 -15.40 7.17
C THR A 189 -28.32 -14.00 6.62
N GLU A 190 -28.62 -12.96 7.39
CA GLU A 190 -28.38 -11.57 6.95
C GLU A 190 -26.89 -11.25 6.84
N ILE A 191 -26.04 -11.81 7.72
CA ILE A 191 -24.59 -11.61 7.65
C ILE A 191 -24.03 -12.16 6.33
N TYR A 192 -24.28 -13.44 6.04
CA TYR A 192 -23.74 -14.08 4.84
C TYR A 192 -24.40 -13.56 3.55
N SER A 193 -25.69 -13.23 3.61
CA SER A 193 -26.39 -12.64 2.47
C SER A 193 -25.79 -11.28 2.11
N ASN A 194 -25.67 -10.35 3.06
CA ASN A 194 -25.06 -9.04 2.77
C ASN A 194 -23.60 -9.17 2.35
N TRP A 195 -22.84 -10.09 2.96
CA TRP A 195 -21.46 -10.31 2.56
C TRP A 195 -21.33 -10.79 1.10
N ILE A 196 -22.17 -11.73 0.66
CA ILE A 196 -22.14 -12.23 -0.72
C ILE A 196 -22.72 -11.19 -1.70
N TYR A 197 -23.90 -10.65 -1.43
CA TYR A 197 -24.58 -9.75 -2.36
C TYR A 197 -24.01 -8.33 -2.36
N THR A 198 -23.85 -7.73 -1.20
CA THR A 198 -23.38 -6.35 -1.08
C THR A 198 -21.88 -6.26 -1.30
N THR A 199 -21.08 -7.04 -0.57
CA THR A 199 -19.62 -6.91 -0.66
C THR A 199 -19.04 -7.57 -1.92
N TRP A 200 -19.32 -8.85 -2.16
CA TRP A 200 -18.70 -9.56 -3.30
C TRP A 200 -19.31 -9.19 -4.66
N LEU A 201 -20.64 -9.22 -4.79
CA LEU A 201 -21.29 -9.00 -6.08
C LEU A 201 -21.43 -7.51 -6.42
N TYR A 202 -21.89 -6.68 -5.49
CA TYR A 202 -22.11 -5.26 -5.75
C TYR A 202 -20.83 -4.44 -5.63
N GLU A 203 -20.18 -4.38 -4.46
CA GLU A 203 -19.01 -3.53 -4.27
C GLU A 203 -17.83 -4.02 -5.13
N ILE A 204 -17.37 -5.26 -4.95
CA ILE A 204 -16.20 -5.77 -5.66
C ILE A 204 -16.48 -6.07 -7.13
N GLY A 205 -17.59 -6.77 -7.41
CA GLY A 205 -17.96 -7.13 -8.77
C GLY A 205 -18.12 -5.90 -9.67
N LEU A 206 -18.83 -4.86 -9.18
CA LEU A 206 -19.00 -3.62 -9.95
C LEU A 206 -17.70 -2.81 -10.04
N SER A 207 -16.86 -2.82 -9.00
CA SER A 207 -15.54 -2.18 -9.06
C SER A 207 -14.63 -2.80 -10.13
N ILE A 208 -14.68 -4.12 -10.34
CA ILE A 208 -13.96 -4.75 -11.44
C ILE A 208 -14.52 -4.29 -12.79
N VAL A 209 -15.86 -4.33 -12.96
CA VAL A 209 -16.51 -3.98 -14.24
C VAL A 209 -16.26 -2.51 -14.60
N LEU A 210 -16.48 -1.59 -13.66
CA LEU A 210 -16.27 -0.16 -13.87
C LEU A 210 -14.79 0.20 -13.96
N GLY A 211 -13.93 -0.39 -13.13
CA GLY A 211 -12.49 -0.19 -13.21
C GLY A 211 -11.95 -0.59 -14.58
N VAL A 212 -12.33 -1.76 -15.10
CA VAL A 212 -11.96 -2.22 -16.45
C VAL A 212 -12.54 -1.29 -17.52
N GLY A 213 -13.84 -0.98 -17.43
CA GLY A 213 -14.53 -0.14 -18.42
C GLY A 213 -13.94 1.26 -18.53
N ILE A 214 -13.78 1.95 -17.39
CA ILE A 214 -13.21 3.30 -17.34
C ILE A 214 -11.73 3.27 -17.72
N GLY A 215 -10.93 2.35 -17.18
CA GLY A 215 -9.50 2.24 -17.51
C GLY A 215 -9.24 1.97 -19.00
N MET A 216 -10.02 1.06 -19.61
CA MET A 216 -9.96 0.81 -21.06
C MET A 216 -10.47 1.99 -21.88
N GLY A 217 -11.56 2.62 -21.47
CA GLY A 217 -12.12 3.80 -22.15
C GLY A 217 -11.12 4.95 -22.17
N CYS A 218 -10.56 5.30 -21.01
CA CYS A 218 -9.52 6.31 -20.88
C CYS A 218 -8.28 5.99 -21.71
N LYS A 219 -7.84 4.72 -21.70
CA LYS A 219 -6.76 4.27 -22.59
C LYS A 219 -7.08 4.53 -24.07
N ILE A 220 -8.25 4.15 -24.55
CA ILE A 220 -8.65 4.31 -25.96
C ILE A 220 -8.65 5.79 -26.34
N LEU A 221 -9.26 6.64 -25.50
CA LEU A 221 -9.31 8.07 -25.70
C LEU A 221 -7.91 8.69 -25.75
N LEU A 222 -7.01 8.29 -24.85
CA LEU A 222 -5.63 8.77 -24.82
C LEU A 222 -4.85 8.37 -26.08
N CYS A 223 -4.99 7.11 -26.53
CA CYS A 223 -4.37 6.63 -27.76
C CYS A 223 -4.85 7.41 -28.98
N GLN A 224 -6.16 7.67 -29.05
CA GLN A 224 -6.76 8.43 -30.14
C GLN A 224 -6.28 9.88 -30.12
N SER A 225 -6.26 10.52 -28.95
CA SER A 225 -5.75 11.87 -28.76
C SER A 225 -4.29 12.01 -29.21
N LYS A 226 -3.43 11.06 -28.82
CA LYS A 226 -2.02 11.01 -29.25
C LYS A 226 -1.89 10.83 -30.77
N LYS A 227 -2.68 9.92 -31.37
CA LYS A 227 -2.70 9.71 -32.83
C LYS A 227 -3.09 10.97 -33.61
N HIS A 228 -3.96 11.80 -33.04
CA HIS A 228 -4.40 13.06 -33.63
C HIS A 228 -3.57 14.28 -33.18
N HIS A 229 -2.48 14.07 -32.43
CA HIS A 229 -1.64 15.15 -31.87
C HIS A 229 -2.43 16.19 -31.06
N LEU A 230 -3.46 15.75 -30.34
CA LEU A 230 -4.35 16.63 -29.55
C LEU A 230 -3.89 16.81 -28.10
N ILE A 231 -2.96 16.00 -27.62
CA ILE A 231 -2.46 16.05 -26.23
C ILE A 231 -0.97 16.39 -26.22
N ASP A 232 -0.61 17.34 -25.37
CA ASP A 232 0.76 17.71 -25.05
C ASP A 232 1.33 16.81 -23.93
N LYS A 233 2.65 16.91 -23.72
CA LYS A 233 3.34 16.08 -22.73
C LYS A 233 2.90 16.36 -21.30
N ASP A 234 2.55 17.59 -20.94
CA ASP A 234 2.18 17.92 -19.55
C ASP A 234 0.77 17.39 -19.22
N SER A 235 -0.17 17.54 -20.15
CA SER A 235 -1.52 16.96 -20.05
C SER A 235 -1.51 15.43 -19.96
N TYR A 236 -0.50 14.79 -20.55
CA TYR A 236 -0.32 13.34 -20.46
C TYR A 236 -0.06 12.88 -19.02
N LEU A 237 0.79 13.60 -18.30
CA LEU A 237 1.17 13.30 -16.91
C LEU A 237 -0.02 13.52 -15.96
N ALA A 238 -0.78 14.59 -16.19
CA ALA A 238 -2.01 14.88 -15.46
C ALA A 238 -3.13 13.84 -15.72
N TYR A 239 -3.08 13.12 -16.83
CA TYR A 239 -4.15 12.21 -17.25
C TYR A 239 -4.38 11.05 -16.28
N ILE A 240 -3.32 10.40 -15.79
CA ILE A 240 -3.45 9.27 -14.86
C ILE A 240 -3.92 9.77 -13.47
N LEU A 241 -3.57 11.00 -13.11
CA LEU A 241 -4.00 11.62 -11.87
C LEU A 241 -5.50 11.90 -11.93
N ALA A 242 -5.93 12.49 -13.04
CA ALA A 242 -7.34 12.69 -13.34
C ALA A 242 -8.11 11.36 -13.37
N LEU A 243 -7.52 10.29 -13.92
CA LEU A 243 -8.12 8.95 -13.91
C LEU A 243 -8.38 8.48 -12.46
N SER A 244 -7.42 8.65 -11.55
CA SER A 244 -7.59 8.26 -10.15
C SER A 244 -8.75 8.99 -9.48
N PHE A 245 -8.81 10.31 -9.62
CA PHE A 245 -9.89 11.09 -9.01
C PHE A 245 -11.25 10.82 -9.68
N PHE A 246 -11.26 10.63 -11.00
CA PHE A 246 -12.47 10.35 -11.74
C PHE A 246 -13.05 8.98 -11.35
N VAL A 247 -12.22 7.93 -11.33
CA VAL A 247 -12.65 6.60 -10.92
C VAL A 247 -13.14 6.66 -9.49
N SER A 248 -12.31 7.15 -8.55
CA SER A 248 -12.70 7.21 -7.13
C SER A 248 -13.99 7.99 -6.91
N GLY A 249 -14.15 9.15 -7.56
CA GLY A 249 -15.36 9.96 -7.45
C GLY A 249 -16.62 9.25 -7.96
N VAL A 250 -16.57 8.66 -9.16
CA VAL A 250 -17.71 7.92 -9.73
C VAL A 250 -18.09 6.72 -8.87
N THR A 251 -17.10 5.92 -8.45
CA THR A 251 -17.34 4.72 -7.66
C THR A 251 -17.78 5.03 -6.23
N ALA A 252 -17.24 6.10 -5.63
CA ALA A 252 -17.67 6.56 -4.31
C ALA A 252 -19.14 7.03 -4.30
N MET A 253 -19.59 7.74 -5.36
CA MET A 253 -21.00 8.13 -5.51
C MET A 253 -21.94 6.93 -5.61
N MET A 254 -21.44 5.82 -6.17
CA MET A 254 -22.16 4.56 -6.29
C MET A 254 -22.04 3.67 -5.05
N LYS A 255 -21.31 4.09 -4.01
CA LYS A 255 -21.06 3.29 -2.80
C LYS A 255 -20.47 1.90 -3.09
N ILE A 256 -19.55 1.83 -4.03
CA ILE A 256 -18.76 0.62 -4.29
C ILE A 256 -17.30 0.83 -3.87
N ASP A 257 -16.51 -0.23 -3.89
CA ASP A 257 -15.10 -0.19 -3.50
C ASP A 257 -14.28 0.62 -4.50
N ASP A 258 -14.07 1.90 -4.19
CA ASP A 258 -13.36 2.82 -5.06
C ASP A 258 -11.85 2.56 -5.11
N ILE A 259 -11.26 2.05 -4.02
CA ILE A 259 -9.84 1.68 -3.98
C ILE A 259 -9.58 0.53 -4.95
N PHE A 260 -10.40 -0.51 -4.90
CA PHE A 260 -10.25 -1.65 -5.81
C PHE A 260 -10.56 -1.25 -7.26
N ALA A 261 -11.59 -0.42 -7.49
CA ALA A 261 -11.88 0.11 -8.84
C ALA A 261 -10.70 0.92 -9.41
N CYS A 262 -10.08 1.76 -8.58
CA CYS A 262 -8.87 2.51 -8.90
C CYS A 262 -7.72 1.58 -9.29
N PHE A 263 -7.43 0.55 -8.49
CA PHE A 263 -6.39 -0.44 -8.80
C PHE A 263 -6.64 -1.14 -10.16
N ILE A 264 -7.86 -1.63 -10.36
CA ILE A 264 -8.25 -2.32 -11.61
C ILE A 264 -8.19 -1.37 -12.81
N SER A 265 -8.58 -0.10 -12.64
CA SER A 265 -8.49 0.91 -13.69
C SER A 265 -7.05 1.20 -14.11
N GLY A 266 -6.12 1.25 -13.14
CA GLY A 266 -4.69 1.38 -13.39
C GLY A 266 -4.15 0.21 -14.20
N ILE A 267 -4.52 -1.02 -13.85
CA ILE A 267 -4.12 -2.23 -14.61
C ILE A 267 -4.69 -2.20 -16.03
N ALA A 268 -5.98 -1.90 -16.18
CA ALA A 268 -6.63 -1.86 -17.49
C ALA A 268 -6.03 -0.77 -18.39
N PHE A 269 -5.66 0.38 -17.80
CA PHE A 269 -4.95 1.46 -18.46
C PHE A 269 -3.54 1.02 -18.89
N ALA A 270 -2.81 0.28 -18.05
CA ALA A 270 -1.48 -0.25 -18.33
C ALA A 270 -1.42 -1.25 -19.50
N TRP A 271 -2.56 -1.82 -19.91
CA TRP A 271 -2.62 -2.71 -21.08
C TRP A 271 -2.47 -1.98 -22.43
N CYS A 272 -1.91 -0.76 -22.43
CA CYS A 272 -1.63 0.04 -23.62
C CYS A 272 -0.38 -0.45 -24.39
N LYS A 273 -0.18 0.09 -25.62
CA LYS A 273 1.03 -0.13 -26.42
C LYS A 273 2.26 0.40 -25.68
N GLU A 274 3.40 -0.24 -25.89
CA GLU A 274 4.65 -0.01 -25.15
C GLU A 274 5.09 1.46 -25.14
N GLU A 275 4.92 2.21 -26.23
CA GLU A 275 5.31 3.64 -26.31
C GLU A 275 4.55 4.57 -25.34
N ILE A 276 3.27 4.33 -25.09
CA ILE A 276 2.47 5.09 -24.12
C ILE A 276 2.89 4.67 -22.70
N LEU A 277 3.11 3.36 -22.50
CA LEU A 277 3.59 2.84 -21.23
C LEU A 277 4.98 3.38 -20.87
N GLU A 278 5.86 3.62 -21.84
CA GLU A 278 7.18 4.22 -21.64
C GLU A 278 7.09 5.67 -21.18
N GLU A 279 6.30 6.53 -21.83
CA GLU A 279 6.08 7.91 -21.36
C GLU A 279 5.44 7.96 -19.96
N VAL A 280 4.55 7.00 -19.63
CA VAL A 280 3.98 6.87 -18.28
C VAL A 280 5.00 6.41 -17.26
N LYS A 281 5.95 5.56 -17.64
CA LYS A 281 7.04 5.11 -16.75
C LYS A 281 8.12 6.18 -16.59
N GLU A 282 8.33 7.01 -17.58
CA GLU A 282 9.28 8.14 -17.52
C GLU A 282 8.70 9.34 -16.75
N SER A 283 7.38 9.37 -16.56
CA SER A 283 6.65 10.33 -15.72
C SER A 283 7.06 10.25 -14.25
N GLN A 284 7.93 11.15 -13.81
CA GLN A 284 8.23 11.31 -12.38
C GLN A 284 7.12 12.03 -11.60
N VAL A 285 6.14 12.63 -12.28
CA VAL A 285 5.09 13.46 -11.64
C VAL A 285 4.26 12.63 -10.66
N MET A 286 3.93 11.39 -11.01
CA MET A 286 3.18 10.51 -10.12
C MET A 286 3.96 10.11 -8.89
N GLU A 287 5.26 9.86 -9.03
CA GLU A 287 6.12 9.55 -7.89
C GLU A 287 6.30 10.76 -6.98
N ILE A 288 6.40 11.97 -7.54
CA ILE A 288 6.50 13.21 -6.78
C ILE A 288 5.21 13.47 -6.01
N LEU A 289 4.05 13.31 -6.65
CA LEU A 289 2.76 13.53 -6.00
C LEU A 289 2.52 12.49 -4.90
N ASP A 290 2.78 11.22 -5.19
CA ASP A 290 2.73 10.14 -4.20
C ASP A 290 3.61 10.48 -2.99
N MET A 291 4.86 10.89 -3.22
CA MET A 291 5.78 11.32 -2.17
C MET A 291 5.21 12.49 -1.35
N ILE A 292 4.75 13.57 -1.98
CA ILE A 292 4.22 14.75 -1.28
C ILE A 292 2.98 14.39 -0.45
N CYS A 293 2.02 13.67 -1.04
CA CYS A 293 0.79 13.25 -0.37
C CYS A 293 1.09 12.32 0.80
N SER A 294 2.00 11.37 0.62
CA SER A 294 2.41 10.42 1.65
C SER A 294 3.12 11.08 2.82
N LEU A 295 4.07 11.98 2.54
CA LEU A 295 4.77 12.74 3.58
C LEU A 295 3.80 13.61 4.37
N SER A 296 2.90 14.29 3.65
CA SER A 296 1.83 15.08 4.26
C SER A 296 0.93 14.25 5.17
N PHE A 297 0.56 13.05 4.72
CA PHE A 297 -0.22 12.09 5.50
C PHE A 297 0.50 11.64 6.77
N PHE A 298 1.76 11.26 6.68
CA PHE A 298 2.50 10.79 7.86
C PHE A 298 2.86 11.91 8.85
N ILE A 299 3.00 13.16 8.40
CA ILE A 299 3.06 14.33 9.31
C ILE A 299 1.73 14.50 10.04
N PHE A 300 0.62 14.45 9.31
CA PHE A 300 -0.71 14.56 9.89
C PHE A 300 -0.99 13.45 10.90
N PHE A 301 -0.71 12.20 10.52
CA PHE A 301 -0.81 11.04 11.39
C PHE A 301 0.02 11.18 12.66
N GLY A 302 1.30 11.58 12.55
CA GLY A 302 2.17 11.78 13.71
C GLY A 302 1.67 12.86 14.66
N ASN A 303 1.00 13.90 14.16
CA ASN A 303 0.43 14.97 14.98
C ASN A 303 -0.85 14.53 15.71
N VAL A 304 -1.74 13.78 15.03
CA VAL A 304 -3.03 13.33 15.58
C VAL A 304 -2.89 12.13 16.52
N PHE A 305 -1.76 11.41 16.45
CA PHE A 305 -1.48 10.21 17.25
C PHE A 305 -1.73 10.41 18.75
N SER A 306 -2.57 9.55 19.34
CA SER A 306 -2.95 9.65 20.75
C SER A 306 -1.96 8.90 21.66
N TRP A 307 -1.19 9.63 22.45
CA TRP A 307 -0.22 9.06 23.40
C TRP A 307 -0.87 8.33 24.57
N SER A 308 -2.13 8.62 24.88
CA SER A 308 -2.92 7.94 25.91
C SER A 308 -2.98 6.43 25.73
N SER A 309 -2.88 6.00 24.47
CA SER A 309 -3.12 4.62 24.07
C SER A 309 -1.83 3.80 24.09
N PHE A 310 -0.69 4.47 24.32
CA PHE A 310 0.61 3.82 24.45
C PHE A 310 0.67 2.99 25.73
N SER A 311 0.64 1.68 25.57
CA SER A 311 0.76 0.72 26.66
C SER A 311 1.68 -0.42 26.25
N ILE A 312 2.36 -1.05 27.23
CA ILE A 312 3.21 -2.22 26.99
C ILE A 312 2.42 -3.33 26.28
N LYS A 313 1.14 -3.47 26.63
CA LYS A 313 0.19 -4.40 26.01
C LYS A 313 0.04 -4.13 24.50
N ASN A 314 -0.24 -2.89 24.12
CA ASN A 314 -0.46 -2.51 22.72
C ASN A 314 0.85 -2.57 21.90
N VAL A 315 1.98 -2.24 22.52
CA VAL A 315 3.31 -2.40 21.92
C VAL A 315 3.61 -3.88 21.64
N ALA A 316 3.32 -4.76 22.60
CA ALA A 316 3.50 -6.21 22.43
C ALA A 316 2.63 -6.75 21.29
N ILE A 317 1.36 -6.31 21.19
CA ILE A 317 0.47 -6.65 20.07
C ILE A 317 1.10 -6.23 18.74
N ALA A 318 1.56 -4.99 18.63
CA ALA A 318 2.17 -4.49 17.40
C ALA A 318 3.40 -5.31 17.00
N ILE A 319 4.31 -5.60 17.93
CA ILE A 319 5.50 -6.41 17.68
C ILE A 319 5.13 -7.84 17.26
N PHE A 320 4.19 -8.47 17.95
CA PHE A 320 3.75 -9.83 17.60
C PHE A 320 3.06 -9.90 16.25
N ILE A 321 2.22 -8.93 15.90
CA ILE A 321 1.60 -8.88 14.57
C ILE A 321 2.68 -8.74 13.50
N LEU A 322 3.63 -7.82 13.66
CA LEU A 322 4.68 -7.59 12.66
C LEU A 322 5.59 -8.81 12.48
N LEU A 323 5.84 -9.58 13.54
CA LEU A 323 6.68 -10.79 13.47
C LEU A 323 5.93 -12.02 12.95
N PHE A 324 4.71 -12.28 13.46
CA PHE A 324 4.05 -13.58 13.30
C PHE A 324 2.96 -13.60 12.25
N ARG A 325 2.38 -12.45 11.88
CA ARG A 325 1.27 -12.42 10.92
C ARG A 325 1.65 -13.04 9.58
N ARG A 326 2.88 -12.78 9.11
CA ARG A 326 3.26 -13.01 7.72
C ARG A 326 4.48 -13.93 7.56
N LEU A 327 5.61 -13.58 8.18
CA LEU A 327 6.89 -14.24 7.96
C LEU A 327 6.83 -15.78 8.13
N PRO A 328 6.25 -16.35 9.21
CA PRO A 328 6.20 -17.81 9.38
C PRO A 328 5.44 -18.51 8.24
N PHE A 329 4.37 -17.88 7.76
CA PHE A 329 3.49 -18.48 6.77
C PHE A 329 4.02 -18.33 5.36
N VAL A 330 4.71 -17.23 5.02
CA VAL A 330 5.42 -17.12 3.73
C VAL A 330 6.53 -18.18 3.63
N VAL A 331 7.26 -18.43 4.73
CA VAL A 331 8.26 -19.51 4.79
C VAL A 331 7.61 -20.88 4.60
N LEU A 332 6.47 -21.13 5.26
CA LEU A 332 5.73 -22.38 5.13
C LEU A 332 5.17 -22.59 3.70
N PHE A 333 4.66 -21.54 3.08
CA PHE A 333 4.04 -21.57 1.75
C PHE A 333 5.02 -21.38 0.59
N LYS A 334 6.33 -21.28 0.85
CA LYS A 334 7.34 -20.95 -0.18
C LYS A 334 7.25 -21.82 -1.44
N LYS A 335 6.92 -23.11 -1.31
CA LYS A 335 6.74 -24.04 -2.44
C LYS A 335 5.59 -23.68 -3.38
N PHE A 336 4.62 -22.90 -2.90
CA PHE A 336 3.45 -22.47 -3.65
C PHE A 336 3.61 -21.07 -4.26
N ILE A 337 4.76 -20.41 -4.04
CA ILE A 337 5.05 -19.06 -4.54
C ILE A 337 6.25 -19.13 -5.53
N PRO A 338 6.03 -19.54 -6.80
CA PRO A 338 7.12 -19.72 -7.79
C PRO A 338 7.99 -18.50 -8.06
N GLN A 339 7.52 -17.29 -7.74
CA GLN A 339 8.28 -16.06 -7.94
C GLN A 339 9.32 -15.79 -6.83
N LEU A 340 9.39 -16.64 -5.80
CA LEU A 340 10.41 -16.58 -4.76
C LEU A 340 11.46 -17.66 -5.02
N TYR A 341 12.65 -17.27 -5.49
CA TYR A 341 13.64 -18.24 -5.99
C TYR A 341 14.58 -18.78 -4.90
N ASN A 342 14.79 -18.02 -3.83
CA ASN A 342 15.73 -18.37 -2.77
C ASN A 342 15.20 -17.99 -1.39
N ASP A 343 15.79 -18.57 -0.34
CA ASP A 343 15.32 -18.35 1.04
C ASP A 343 15.48 -16.88 1.50
N LYS A 344 16.40 -16.11 0.88
CA LYS A 344 16.53 -14.67 1.16
C LYS A 344 15.34 -13.89 0.63
N GLU A 345 14.88 -14.19 -0.58
CA GLU A 345 13.67 -13.61 -1.16
C GLU A 345 12.42 -14.02 -0.36
N VAL A 346 12.35 -15.27 0.13
CA VAL A 346 11.27 -15.76 0.99
C VAL A 346 11.24 -14.99 2.31
N PHE A 347 12.38 -14.86 2.98
CA PHE A 347 12.49 -14.10 4.22
C PHE A 347 12.14 -12.62 3.99
N PHE A 348 12.66 -12.03 2.92
CA PHE A 348 12.36 -10.64 2.57
C PHE A 348 10.87 -10.46 2.28
N ALA A 349 10.25 -11.30 1.46
CA ALA A 349 8.82 -11.22 1.17
C ALA A 349 7.95 -11.42 2.43
N GLY A 350 8.37 -12.31 3.33
CA GLY A 350 7.66 -12.56 4.58
C GLY A 350 7.80 -11.44 5.62
N TRP A 351 8.98 -10.83 5.73
CA TRP A 351 9.24 -9.68 6.60
C TRP A 351 8.63 -8.39 6.03
N TYR A 352 8.77 -8.18 4.72
CA TYR A 352 8.44 -6.93 4.04
C TYR A 352 6.94 -6.85 3.71
N GLY A 353 6.12 -6.59 4.73
CA GLY A 353 4.68 -6.36 4.62
C GLY A 353 4.23 -5.24 5.54
N PRO A 354 4.67 -3.99 5.27
CA PRO A 354 4.38 -2.87 6.15
C PRO A 354 2.87 -2.60 6.21
N ILE A 355 2.41 -2.20 7.39
CA ILE A 355 1.07 -1.73 7.68
C ILE A 355 1.11 -0.22 7.74
N GLY A 356 0.26 0.47 6.99
CA GLY A 356 0.33 1.92 6.81
C GLY A 356 -1.03 2.59 6.67
N VAL A 357 -1.14 3.44 5.65
CA VAL A 357 -2.31 4.28 5.35
C VAL A 357 -3.57 3.43 5.16
N GLY A 358 -3.45 2.29 4.46
CA GLY A 358 -4.54 1.34 4.25
C GLY A 358 -5.24 0.91 5.55
N ALA A 359 -4.49 0.63 6.61
CA ALA A 359 -5.05 0.20 7.88
C ALA A 359 -5.79 1.32 8.62
N ILE A 360 -5.30 2.55 8.51
CA ILE A 360 -5.97 3.74 9.07
C ILE A 360 -7.27 4.00 8.32
N PHE A 361 -7.23 3.94 6.99
CA PHE A 361 -8.42 4.08 6.16
C PHE A 361 -9.48 3.04 6.53
N LEU A 362 -9.12 1.76 6.62
CA LEU A 362 -10.07 0.70 6.99
C LEU A 362 -10.66 0.90 8.39
N ALA A 363 -9.87 1.36 9.35
CA ALA A 363 -10.35 1.67 10.70
C ALA A 363 -11.38 2.82 10.71
N GLU A 364 -11.08 3.90 10.01
CA GLU A 364 -11.99 5.05 9.89
C GLU A 364 -13.21 4.72 9.02
N HIS A 365 -13.05 3.89 7.98
CA HIS A 365 -14.16 3.38 7.17
C HIS A 365 -15.12 2.54 8.03
N ALA A 366 -14.59 1.63 8.85
CA ALA A 366 -15.41 0.84 9.76
C ALA A 366 -16.19 1.71 10.76
N LYS A 367 -15.53 2.73 11.32
CA LYS A 367 -16.16 3.71 12.21
C LYS A 367 -17.27 4.48 11.49
N HIS A 368 -17.03 4.91 10.24
CA HIS A 368 -17.99 5.60 9.41
C HIS A 368 -19.22 4.73 9.09
N GLU A 369 -19.00 3.48 8.66
CA GLU A 369 -20.07 2.53 8.34
C GLU A 369 -20.91 2.17 9.57
N LEU A 370 -20.27 1.92 10.71
CA LEU A 370 -20.97 1.61 11.96
C LEU A 370 -21.83 2.80 12.44
N ALA A 371 -21.33 4.03 12.30
CA ALA A 371 -22.06 5.24 12.66
C ALA A 371 -23.31 5.48 11.79
N HIS A 372 -23.27 5.09 10.51
CA HIS A 372 -24.39 5.25 9.57
C HIS A 372 -25.26 4.00 9.43
N SER A 373 -24.89 2.89 10.09
CA SER A 373 -25.69 1.67 10.08
C SER A 373 -27.05 1.90 10.74
N LYS A 374 -28.09 1.14 10.33
CA LYS A 374 -29.45 1.20 10.90
C LYS A 374 -29.48 1.01 12.43
N ALA A 375 -28.42 0.46 13.00
CA ALA A 375 -28.27 0.30 14.43
C ALA A 375 -27.96 1.61 15.16
N GLY A 376 -27.41 2.65 14.51
CA GLY A 376 -27.19 4.04 15.00
C GLY A 376 -26.51 4.23 16.38
N LEU A 377 -26.25 3.14 17.09
CA LEU A 377 -25.91 3.03 18.51
C LEU A 377 -24.62 2.22 18.70
N ILE A 378 -24.08 1.63 17.62
CA ILE A 378 -22.80 0.92 17.66
C ILE A 378 -21.70 1.91 17.31
N ILE A 379 -21.11 2.49 18.34
CA ILE A 379 -19.91 3.33 18.21
C ILE A 379 -18.71 2.39 18.30
N LEU A 380 -17.85 2.40 17.28
CA LEU A 380 -16.57 1.70 17.36
C LEU A 380 -15.75 2.32 18.49
N ASP A 381 -15.28 1.49 19.41
CA ASP A 381 -14.47 1.95 20.52
C ASP A 381 -13.19 2.62 20.00
N ASN A 382 -12.88 3.81 20.54
CA ASN A 382 -11.66 4.53 20.22
C ASN A 382 -10.41 3.68 20.56
N GLU A 383 -10.51 2.76 21.54
CA GLU A 383 -9.43 1.83 21.87
C GLU A 383 -9.00 0.96 20.68
N VAL A 384 -9.93 0.57 19.80
CA VAL A 384 -9.63 -0.27 18.62
C VAL A 384 -8.87 0.55 17.57
N VAL A 385 -9.35 1.77 17.29
CA VAL A 385 -8.71 2.67 16.32
C VAL A 385 -7.31 3.06 16.81
N ASP A 386 -7.17 3.36 18.10
CA ASP A 386 -5.89 3.70 18.69
C ASP A 386 -4.89 2.53 18.71
N LEU A 387 -5.37 1.30 18.90
CA LEU A 387 -4.53 0.11 18.75
C LEU A 387 -4.00 0.00 17.31
N ILE A 388 -4.84 0.23 16.30
CA ILE A 388 -4.43 0.22 14.89
C ILE A 388 -3.40 1.31 14.62
N HIS A 389 -3.57 2.52 15.17
CA HIS A 389 -2.58 3.59 15.09
C HIS A 389 -1.23 3.17 15.69
N ILE A 390 -1.20 2.46 16.83
CA ILE A 390 0.04 1.95 17.42
C ILE A 390 0.70 0.91 16.51
N ILE A 391 -0.08 0.00 15.93
CA ILE A 391 0.42 -1.01 15.00
C ILE A 391 1.07 -0.34 13.78
N VAL A 392 0.41 0.69 13.22
CA VAL A 392 0.95 1.48 12.10
C VAL A 392 2.23 2.22 12.51
N LEU A 393 2.26 2.87 13.68
CA LEU A 393 3.46 3.55 14.17
C LEU A 393 4.66 2.60 14.28
N PHE A 394 4.47 1.42 14.88
CA PHE A 394 5.55 0.43 14.99
C PHE A 394 5.94 -0.17 13.63
N SER A 395 4.99 -0.32 12.72
CA SER A 395 5.25 -0.73 11.35
C SER A 395 6.16 0.28 10.62
N VAL A 396 5.84 1.57 10.72
CA VAL A 396 6.64 2.68 10.13
C VAL A 396 8.06 2.67 10.69
N ILE A 397 8.21 2.48 12.01
CA ILE A 397 9.52 2.43 12.68
C ILE A 397 10.32 1.20 12.26
N LEU A 398 9.77 0.00 12.40
CA LEU A 398 10.51 -1.25 12.19
C LEU A 398 10.87 -1.45 10.72
N HIS A 399 9.93 -1.21 9.80
CA HIS A 399 10.23 -1.29 8.36
C HIS A 399 11.15 -0.14 7.93
N GLY A 400 10.91 1.09 8.42
CA GLY A 400 11.72 2.26 8.07
C GLY A 400 13.19 2.18 8.50
N ILE A 401 13.51 1.37 9.53
CA ILE A 401 14.88 1.12 10.02
C ILE A 401 15.47 -0.17 9.44
N THR A 402 14.66 -1.04 8.82
CA THR A 402 15.15 -2.33 8.27
C THR A 402 16.25 -2.12 7.22
N ALA A 403 16.04 -1.23 6.25
CA ALA A 403 17.01 -0.98 5.17
C ALA A 403 18.41 -0.53 5.69
N PRO A 404 18.54 0.45 6.59
CA PRO A 404 19.84 0.85 7.12
C PRO A 404 20.52 -0.25 7.94
N VAL A 405 19.76 -0.99 8.74
CA VAL A 405 20.29 -2.10 9.55
C VAL A 405 20.86 -3.19 8.64
N VAL A 406 20.12 -3.58 7.60
CA VAL A 406 20.56 -4.59 6.62
C VAL A 406 21.80 -4.08 5.87
N HIS A 407 21.79 -2.84 5.39
CA HIS A 407 22.95 -2.25 4.71
C HIS A 407 24.21 -2.27 5.59
N PHE A 408 24.09 -1.86 6.85
CA PHE A 408 25.20 -1.83 7.79
C PHE A 408 25.73 -3.22 8.12
N HIS A 409 24.84 -4.21 8.30
CA HIS A 409 25.20 -5.59 8.53
C HIS A 409 25.94 -6.19 7.32
N LEU A 410 25.42 -6.00 6.10
CA LEU A 410 26.04 -6.49 4.88
C LEU A 410 27.40 -5.85 4.63
N ARG A 411 27.53 -4.52 4.83
CA ARG A 411 28.82 -3.81 4.70
C ARG A 411 29.89 -4.33 5.67
N ARG A 412 29.50 -4.77 6.87
CA ARG A 412 30.44 -5.41 7.83
C ARG A 412 30.85 -6.82 7.40
N SER A 413 29.95 -7.55 6.74
CA SER A 413 30.19 -8.92 6.28
C SER A 413 31.03 -8.98 5.00
N THR A 414 30.79 -8.06 4.06
CA THR A 414 31.60 -7.94 2.83
C THR A 414 32.79 -7.00 3.06
N LYS A 415 33.95 -7.57 3.39
CA LYS A 415 35.29 -6.97 3.19
C LYS A 415 35.68 -6.93 1.69
N LYS A 416 34.71 -6.76 0.78
CA LYS A 416 34.91 -6.72 -0.67
C LYS A 416 34.53 -5.35 -1.21
N ASP A 417 35.35 -4.87 -2.13
CA ASP A 417 35.33 -3.51 -2.66
C ASP A 417 33.96 -3.20 -3.31
N PRO A 418 33.33 -2.03 -3.08
CA PRO A 418 31.99 -1.73 -3.59
C PRO A 418 31.80 -1.87 -5.11
N LYS A 419 32.89 -1.87 -5.88
CA LYS A 419 32.89 -2.09 -7.34
C LYS A 419 32.50 -3.51 -7.75
N GLU A 420 32.94 -4.55 -7.01
CA GLU A 420 32.61 -5.95 -7.36
C GLU A 420 31.10 -6.25 -7.24
N LEU A 421 30.41 -5.58 -6.30
CA LEU A 421 28.96 -5.74 -6.12
C LEU A 421 28.14 -5.06 -7.23
N TYR A 422 28.68 -4.02 -7.87
CA TYR A 422 28.04 -3.31 -8.97
C TYR A 422 28.14 -4.13 -10.26
N GLU A 423 29.32 -4.70 -10.53
CA GLU A 423 29.57 -5.57 -11.69
C GLU A 423 28.70 -6.86 -11.64
N LEU A 424 28.47 -7.43 -10.45
CA LEU A 424 27.58 -8.58 -10.28
C LEU A 424 26.10 -8.27 -10.59
N SER A 425 25.66 -7.02 -10.36
CA SER A 425 24.29 -6.59 -10.67
C SER A 425 24.08 -6.30 -12.17
N GLU A 426 25.09 -5.79 -12.87
CA GLU A 426 25.05 -5.63 -14.34
C GLU A 426 25.20 -6.98 -15.07
N TYR A 427 25.99 -7.92 -14.54
CA TYR A 427 26.12 -9.27 -15.12
C TYR A 427 24.80 -10.04 -15.14
N SER A 428 23.96 -9.83 -14.11
CA SER A 428 22.63 -10.46 -14.03
C SER A 428 21.58 -9.81 -14.96
N GLU A 429 21.75 -8.54 -15.35
CA GLU A 429 20.95 -7.90 -16.39
C GLU A 429 21.35 -8.34 -17.81
N THR A 430 22.64 -8.61 -18.03
CA THR A 430 23.15 -9.02 -19.34
C THR A 430 22.87 -10.49 -19.63
N GLU A 431 23.05 -11.42 -18.68
CA GLU A 431 22.71 -12.84 -18.87
C GLU A 431 21.21 -13.08 -19.08
N GLY A 432 20.35 -12.29 -18.41
CA GLY A 432 18.89 -12.34 -18.63
C GLY A 432 18.44 -11.87 -20.01
N ASN A 433 19.26 -11.04 -20.67
CA ASN A 433 19.00 -10.54 -22.03
C ASN A 433 19.64 -11.41 -23.12
N THR A 434 20.80 -12.03 -22.89
CA THR A 434 21.42 -12.99 -23.84
C THR A 434 20.61 -14.28 -23.95
N HIS A 435 20.08 -14.83 -22.85
CA HIS A 435 19.19 -15.98 -22.92
C HIS A 435 17.86 -15.68 -23.64
N LYS A 436 17.41 -14.41 -23.64
CA LYS A 436 16.23 -13.96 -24.39
C LYS A 436 16.48 -13.75 -25.89
N LYS A 437 17.72 -13.43 -26.29
CA LYS A 437 18.10 -13.32 -27.71
C LYS A 437 18.34 -14.70 -28.33
N GLN A 438 19.04 -15.60 -27.65
CA GLN A 438 19.28 -16.97 -28.14
C GLN A 438 18.00 -17.82 -28.22
N GLY A 439 16.99 -17.56 -27.38
CA GLY A 439 15.68 -18.21 -27.47
C GLY A 439 14.78 -17.70 -28.60
N LYS A 440 15.12 -16.60 -29.27
CA LYS A 440 14.37 -16.05 -30.41
C LYS A 440 15.01 -16.34 -31.78
N GLU A 441 16.29 -16.68 -31.84
CA GLU A 441 16.97 -17.07 -33.08
C GLU A 441 16.83 -18.57 -33.42
N ASN A 442 16.47 -19.43 -32.45
CA ASN A 442 16.35 -20.88 -32.67
C ASN A 442 14.94 -21.37 -33.08
N ASN A 443 14.02 -20.50 -33.49
CA ASN A 443 12.64 -20.88 -33.83
C ASN A 443 12.14 -20.32 -35.18
N SER A 444 13.04 -20.00 -36.11
CA SER A 444 12.67 -19.53 -37.47
C SER A 444 13.26 -20.30 -38.64
N ASP A 445 13.93 -21.44 -38.41
CA ASP A 445 14.42 -22.32 -39.48
C ASP A 445 14.04 -23.77 -39.14
N ASP A 446 12.82 -24.18 -39.51
CA ASP A 446 12.46 -25.57 -39.86
C ASP A 446 10.95 -25.61 -40.16
N ASP A 447 10.59 -25.30 -41.40
CA ASP A 447 9.36 -25.76 -42.07
C ASP A 447 9.58 -25.59 -43.60
N ILE A 448 10.19 -26.60 -44.22
CA ILE A 448 10.04 -26.97 -45.65
C ILE A 448 9.35 -28.31 -45.70
#